data_AF-A0A8T4NHJ8-F1
#
_entry.id   AF-A0A8T4NHJ8-F1
#
_cell.length_a   1.000
_cell.length_b   1.000
_cell.length_c   1.000
_cell.angle_alpha   90.00
_cell.angle_beta   90.00
_cell.angle_gamma   90.00
#
_symmetry.space_group_name_H-M   'P 1'
#
loop_
_entity.id
_entity.type
_entity.pdbx_description
1 polymer ?
#
loop_
_entity_poly.entity_id
_entity_poly.type
_entity_poly.pdbx_seq_one_letter_code
_entity_poly.pdbx_strand_id
1 'polypeptide(L)'
;MIVKLLGALDIASALAFMMFIFGMQPPLSYLIFCITLLFIKGLFIFGGDVLSVLDICSAIILALSIFFALPVILWWAPSFLLLAKGVWSFL
;
A
#
# COMPACT_ATOMS: atom_id res chain seq x y z
N MET A 1 -0.90 7.14 -19.07
CA MET A 1 0.09 6.04 -18.94
C MET A 1 0.67 5.97 -17.53
N ILE A 2 1.16 7.10 -16.99
CA ILE A 2 1.67 7.21 -15.61
C ILE A 2 0.64 6.73 -14.57
N VAL A 3 -0.62 7.14 -14.70
CA VAL A 3 -1.72 6.73 -13.80
C VAL A 3 -1.82 5.20 -13.65
N LYS A 4 -1.75 4.44 -14.76
CA LYS A 4 -1.76 2.96 -14.75
C LYS A 4 -0.57 2.35 -14.01
N LEU A 5 0.61 2.97 -14.11
CA LEU A 5 1.80 2.52 -13.38
C LEU A 5 1.66 2.77 -11.88
N LEU A 6 1.09 3.91 -11.48
CA LEU A 6 0.73 4.17 -10.09
C LEU A 6 -0.38 3.24 -9.58
N GLY A 7 -1.30 2.80 -10.45
CA GLY A 7 -2.32 1.81 -10.12
C GLY A 7 -1.73 0.42 -9.90
N ALA A 8 -0.77 0.00 -10.72
CA ALA A 8 -0.07 -1.28 -10.53
C ALA A 8 0.62 -1.37 -9.16
N LEU A 9 1.18 -0.24 -8.70
CA LEU A 9 1.86 -0.09 -7.42
C LEU A 9 0.89 -0.21 -6.24
N ASP A 10 -0.31 0.36 -6.36
CA ASP A 10 -1.38 0.18 -5.36
C ASP A 10 -1.80 -1.29 -5.26
N ILE A 11 -1.91 -1.98 -6.39
CA ILE A 11 -2.21 -3.42 -6.40
C ILE A 11 -1.07 -4.22 -5.77
N ALA A 12 0.20 -3.92 -6.11
CA ALA A 12 1.35 -4.61 -5.53
C ALA A 12 1.40 -4.45 -4.00
N SER A 13 1.20 -3.23 -3.50
CA SER A 13 1.16 -2.97 -2.06
C SER A 13 -0.06 -3.59 -1.38
N ALA A 14 -1.24 -3.60 -2.03
CA ALA A 14 -2.41 -4.33 -1.54
C ALA A 14 -2.14 -5.84 -1.41
N LEU A 15 -1.42 -6.42 -2.37
CA LEU A 15 -0.98 -7.82 -2.33
C LEU A 15 0.00 -8.07 -1.18
N ALA A 16 0.91 -7.12 -0.88
CA ALA A 16 1.79 -7.23 0.29
C ALA A 16 1.00 -7.34 1.60
N PHE A 17 -0.06 -6.55 1.76
CA PHE A 17 -0.98 -6.68 2.90
C PHE A 17 -1.75 -8.00 2.89
N MET A 18 -2.22 -8.46 1.72
CA MET A 18 -2.91 -9.75 1.62
C MET A 18 -2.01 -10.91 2.02
N MET A 19 -0.72 -10.88 1.68
CA MET A 19 0.23 -11.91 2.12
C MET A 19 0.25 -12.00 3.65
N PHE A 20 0.34 -10.86 4.35
CA PHE A 20 0.26 -10.85 5.81
C PHE A 20 -1.09 -11.35 6.34
N ILE A 21 -2.22 -10.97 5.72
CA ILE A 21 -3.56 -11.44 6.10
C ILE A 21 -3.69 -12.97 6.01
N PHE A 22 -3.14 -13.57 4.95
CA PHE A 22 -3.18 -15.01 4.73
C PHE A 22 -2.04 -15.77 5.43
N GLY A 23 -1.25 -15.10 6.28
CA GLY A 23 -0.14 -15.72 7.00
C GLY A 23 1.05 -16.11 6.13
N MET A 24 1.14 -15.59 4.90
CA MET A 24 2.32 -15.70 4.05
C MET A 24 3.33 -14.64 4.48
N GLN A 25 4.62 -14.99 4.51
CA GLN A 25 5.68 -14.06 4.84
C GLN A 25 6.22 -13.38 3.55
N PRO A 26 5.86 -12.12 3.28
CA PRO A 26 6.41 -11.40 2.14
C PRO A 26 7.93 -11.16 2.31
N PRO A 27 8.71 -11.24 1.23
CA PRO A 27 10.14 -10.97 1.31
C PRO A 27 10.40 -9.51 1.69
N LEU A 28 11.38 -9.27 2.56
CA LEU A 28 11.70 -7.95 3.09
C LEU A 28 11.98 -6.91 1.98
N SER A 29 12.66 -7.33 0.91
CA SER A 29 12.94 -6.47 -0.25
C SER A 29 11.67 -5.96 -0.93
N TYR A 30 10.63 -6.79 -1.02
CA TYR A 30 9.34 -6.42 -1.58
C TYR A 30 8.58 -5.45 -0.69
N LEU A 31 8.63 -5.65 0.63
CA LEU A 31 8.03 -4.74 1.60
C LEU A 31 8.66 -3.35 1.52
N ILE A 32 10.00 -3.28 1.54
CA ILE A 32 10.73 -2.02 1.45
C ILE A 32 10.39 -1.31 0.14
N PHE A 33 10.36 -2.04 -0.98
CA PHE A 33 9.95 -1.48 -2.27
C PHE A 33 8.54 -0.86 -2.22
N CYS A 34 7.55 -1.59 -1.67
CA CYS A 34 6.18 -1.11 -1.55
C CYS A 34 6.09 0.11 -0.61
N ILE A 35 6.80 0.10 0.52
CA ILE A 35 6.82 1.20 1.49
C ILE A 35 7.38 2.46 0.86
N THR A 36 8.56 2.38 0.24
CA THR A 36 9.23 3.54 -0.37
C THR A 36 8.36 4.17 -1.44
N LEU A 37 7.75 3.33 -2.27
CA LEU A 37 6.91 3.79 -3.38
C LEU A 37 5.58 4.39 -2.92
N LEU A 38 4.87 3.75 -1.98
CA LEU A 38 3.67 4.33 -1.37
C LEU A 38 3.98 5.64 -0.65
N PHE A 39 5.13 5.73 0.03
CA PHE A 39 5.54 6.94 0.71
C PHE A 39 5.79 8.09 -0.27
N ILE A 40 6.56 7.86 -1.34
CA ILE A 40 6.80 8.86 -2.40
C ILE A 40 5.49 9.30 -3.03
N LYS A 41 4.60 8.34 -3.34
CA LYS A 41 3.27 8.64 -3.88
C LYS A 41 2.43 9.44 -2.89
N GLY A 42 2.49 9.11 -1.63
CA GLY A 42 1.81 9.82 -0.56
C GLY A 42 2.20 11.30 -0.45
N LEU A 43 3.43 11.68 -0.82
CA LEU A 43 3.87 13.08 -0.84
C LEU A 43 3.06 13.96 -1.80
N PHE A 44 2.32 13.38 -2.76
CA PHE A 44 1.40 14.14 -3.62
C PHE A 44 0.18 14.72 -2.87
N ILE A 45 0.01 14.41 -1.58
CA ILE A 45 -0.99 15.05 -0.71
C ILE A 45 -0.85 16.59 -0.69
N PHE A 46 0.39 17.11 -0.78
CA PHE A 46 0.64 18.56 -0.82
C PHE A 46 0.15 19.21 -2.13
N GLY A 47 -0.14 18.40 -3.16
CA GLY A 47 -0.74 18.83 -4.42
C GLY A 47 -2.28 18.84 -4.41
N GLY A 48 -2.93 18.50 -3.28
CA GLY A 48 -4.38 18.50 -3.14
C GLY A 48 -5.07 17.16 -3.40
N ASP A 49 -4.32 16.08 -3.61
CA ASP A 49 -4.90 14.74 -3.78
C ASP A 49 -5.16 14.08 -2.42
N VAL A 50 -6.42 14.15 -1.97
CA VAL A 50 -6.89 13.57 -0.70
C VAL A 50 -6.66 12.05 -0.64
N LEU A 51 -6.67 11.36 -1.78
CA LEU A 51 -6.42 9.91 -1.82
C LEU A 51 -4.96 9.55 -1.56
N SER A 52 -4.04 10.54 -1.55
CA SER A 52 -2.64 10.34 -1.15
C SER A 52 -2.48 10.15 0.36
N VAL A 53 -3.45 10.58 1.18
CA VAL A 53 -3.49 10.28 2.63
C VAL A 53 -3.47 8.77 2.85
N LEU A 54 -4.28 8.05 2.07
CA LEU A 54 -4.36 6.59 2.12
C LEU A 54 -2.98 5.95 1.86
N ASP A 55 -2.21 6.51 0.92
CA ASP A 55 -0.92 5.96 0.54
C ASP A 55 0.11 6.14 1.67
N ILE A 56 0.13 7.30 2.33
CA ILE A 56 0.98 7.55 3.51
C ILE A 56 0.57 6.63 4.68
N CYS A 57 -0.72 6.58 5.02
CA CYS A 57 -1.21 5.73 6.11
C CYS A 57 -0.87 4.27 5.85
N SER A 58 -1.06 3.80 4.62
CA SER A 58 -0.72 2.44 4.21
C SER A 58 0.79 2.21 4.31
N ALA A 59 1.63 3.13 3.82
CA ALA A 59 3.09 3.03 3.94
C ALA A 59 3.55 2.90 5.40
N ILE A 60 2.95 3.69 6.31
CA ILE A 60 3.27 3.64 7.74
C ILE A 60 2.86 2.29 8.36
N ILE A 61 1.65 1.80 8.06
CA ILE A 61 1.20 0.49 8.57
C ILE A 61 2.11 -0.64 8.07
N LEU A 62 2.49 -0.59 6.80
CA LEU A 62 3.39 -1.56 6.17
C LEU A 62 4.80 -1.48 6.76
N ALA A 63 5.31 -0.28 7.07
CA ALA A 63 6.58 -0.10 7.75
C ALA A 63 6.56 -0.61 9.20
N LEU A 64 5.50 -0.33 9.95
CA LEU A 64 5.31 -0.85 11.30
C LEU A 64 5.21 -2.39 11.31
N SER A 65 4.59 -2.98 10.29
CA SER A 65 4.47 -4.45 10.17
C SER A 65 5.82 -5.18 10.03
N ILE A 66 6.90 -4.48 9.66
CA ILE A 66 8.25 -5.05 9.60
C ILE A 66 8.81 -5.30 11.02
N PHE A 67 8.52 -4.39 11.95
CA PHE A 67 9.10 -4.40 13.30
C PHE A 67 8.15 -4.99 14.35
N PHE A 68 6.85 -4.88 14.12
CA PHE A 68 5.81 -5.24 15.08
C PHE A 68 4.83 -6.25 14.48
N ALA A 69 4.42 -7.22 15.31
CA ALA A 69 3.30 -8.10 15.00
C ALA A 69 1.98 -7.32 15.20
N LEU A 70 1.53 -6.64 14.15
CA LEU A 70 0.28 -5.91 14.16
C LEU A 70 -0.93 -6.87 14.11
N PRO A 71 -2.08 -6.50 14.71
CA PRO A 71 -3.27 -7.32 14.64
C PRO A 71 -3.77 -7.41 13.19
N VAL A 72 -4.17 -8.61 12.76
CA VAL A 72 -4.57 -8.91 11.36
C VAL A 72 -5.63 -7.94 10.83
N ILE A 73 -6.57 -7.53 11.68
CA ILE A 73 -7.65 -6.59 11.33
C ILE A 73 -7.12 -5.26 10.76
N LEU A 74 -5.93 -4.82 11.21
CA LEU A 74 -5.32 -3.57 10.79
C LEU A 74 -4.82 -3.61 9.34
N TRP A 75 -4.54 -4.80 8.82
CA TRP A 75 -4.08 -5.00 7.44
C TRP A 75 -5.23 -5.07 6.43
N TRP A 76 -6.44 -5.42 6.87
CA TRP A 76 -7.60 -5.55 5.98
C TRP A 76 -7.96 -4.21 5.34
N ALA A 77 -8.20 -3.17 6.14
CA ALA A 77 -8.63 -1.87 5.65
C ALA A 77 -7.71 -1.28 4.55
N PRO A 78 -6.38 -1.17 4.75
CA PRO A 78 -5.49 -0.65 3.72
C PRO A 78 -5.42 -1.57 2.49
N SER A 79 -5.50 -2.89 2.65
CA SER A 79 -5.48 -3.83 1.53
C SER A 79 -6.63 -3.61 0.55
N PHE A 80 -7.88 -3.57 1.03
CA PHE A 80 -9.04 -3.40 0.14
C PHE A 80 -9.12 -2.01 -0.47
N LEU A 81 -8.75 -0.97 0.29
CA LEU A 81 -8.79 0.41 -0.22
C LEU A 81 -7.74 0.63 -1.31
N LEU A 82 -6.50 0.13 -1.11
CA LEU A 82 -5.46 0.19 -2.13
C LEU A 82 -5.84 -0.65 -3.36
N LEU A 83 -6.43 -1.83 -3.17
CA LEU A 83 -6.86 -2.67 -4.29
C LEU A 83 -7.96 -1.98 -5.12
N ALA A 84 -8.97 -1.40 -4.46
CA ALA A 84 -10.03 -0.64 -5.13
C ALA A 84 -9.47 0.56 -5.92
N LYS A 85 -8.56 1.33 -5.29
CA LYS A 85 -7.87 2.47 -5.93
C LYS A 85 -7.02 2.03 -7.11
N GLY A 86 -6.29 0.93 -6.95
CA GLY A 86 -5.47 0.34 -7.99
C GLY A 86 -6.28 -0.11 -9.19
N VAL A 87 -7.38 -0.85 -8.99
CA VAL A 87 -8.30 -1.28 -10.05
C VAL A 87 -8.94 -0.10 -10.77
N TRP A 88 -9.38 0.92 -10.03
CA TRP A 88 -9.97 2.12 -10.63
C TRP A 88 -9.01 2.87 -11.55
N SER A 89 -7.71 2.80 -11.28
CA SER A 89 -6.67 3.41 -12.11
C SER A 89 -6.50 2.74 -13.49
N PHE A 90 -7.01 1.51 -13.66
CA PHE A 90 -6.94 0.76 -14.91
C PHE A 90 -8.19 0.86 -15.78
N LEU A 91 -9.34 1.18 -15.19
CA LEU A 91 -10.61 1.46 -15.88
C LEU A 91 -10.56 2.84 -16.55
#